data_AF-A0A4Q1EWA6-F1
#
_entry.id   AF-A0A4Q1EWA6-F1
#
_cell.length_a   1.000
_cell.length_b   1.000
_cell.length_c   1.000
_cell.angle_alpha   90.00
_cell.angle_beta   90.00
_cell.angle_gamma   90.00
#
_symmetry.space_group_name_H-M   'P 1'
#
loop_
_entity.id
_entity.type
_entity.pdbx_description
1 polymer ?
#
loop_
_entity_poly.entity_id
_entity_poly.type
_entity_poly.pdbx_seq_one_letter_code
_entity_poly.pdbx_strand_id
1 'polypeptide(L)'
;MAGNFHGLLNAILTSGDGLTCETGFHIISVTDEYVLLNRFQMETKSQSHNGKCDYQEFEKGKYKIPGFYFDISRFYGRILD
;
A
#
# COMPACT_ATOMS: atom_id res chain seq x y z
N MET A 1 -23.76 -2.78 3.41
CA MET A 1 -22.45 -3.30 2.97
C MET A 1 -21.33 -2.30 3.28
N ALA A 2 -21.25 -1.75 4.50
CA ALA A 2 -20.19 -0.80 4.89
C ALA A 2 -19.19 -1.39 5.90
N GLY A 3 -19.60 -2.38 6.71
CA GLY A 3 -18.74 -2.97 7.76
C GLY A 3 -17.46 -3.65 7.25
N ASN A 4 -17.53 -4.34 6.11
CA ASN A 4 -16.37 -5.08 5.57
C ASN A 4 -15.25 -4.15 5.06
N PHE A 5 -15.60 -2.98 4.52
CA PHE A 5 -14.61 -2.00 4.04
C PHE A 5 -13.84 -1.36 5.20
N HIS A 6 -14.53 -1.03 6.29
CA HIS A 6 -13.89 -0.50 7.49
C HIS A 6 -12.98 -1.54 8.16
N GLY A 7 -13.38 -2.81 8.20
CA GLY A 7 -12.55 -3.89 8.72
C GLY A 7 -11.25 -4.07 7.93
N LEU A 8 -11.35 -4.08 6.59
CA LEU A 8 -10.19 -4.17 5.70
C LEU A 8 -9.23 -2.99 5.87
N LEU A 9 -9.76 -1.76 5.82
CA LEU A 9 -8.95 -0.56 5.96
C LEU A 9 -8.26 -0.50 7.33
N ASN A 10 -8.97 -0.87 8.41
CA ASN A 10 -8.38 -0.93 9.74
C ASN A 10 -7.26 -1.98 9.80
N ALA A 11 -7.49 -3.18 9.24
CA ALA A 11 -6.48 -4.23 9.21
C ALA A 11 -5.20 -3.76 8.49
N ILE A 12 -5.33 -3.13 7.33
CA ILE A 12 -4.18 -2.61 6.58
C ILE A 12 -3.45 -1.52 7.38
N LEU A 13 -4.17 -0.53 7.92
CA LEU A 13 -3.55 0.56 8.69
C LEU A 13 -2.90 0.10 10.00
N THR A 14 -3.30 -1.05 10.55
CA THR A 14 -2.68 -1.64 11.74
C THR A 14 -1.51 -2.57 11.43
N SER A 15 -1.25 -2.87 10.15
CA SER A 15 -0.22 -3.84 9.75
C SER A 15 1.19 -3.25 9.67
N GLY A 16 1.30 -1.93 9.50
CA GLY A 16 2.55 -1.21 9.31
C GLY A 16 2.30 0.30 9.21
N ASP A 17 3.36 1.09 9.02
CA ASP A 17 3.29 2.55 8.84
C ASP A 17 3.55 2.99 7.39
N GLY A 18 4.00 2.07 6.53
CA GLY A 18 4.25 2.32 5.11
C GLY A 18 5.51 3.12 4.81
N LEU A 19 6.38 3.40 5.79
CA LEU A 19 7.53 4.29 5.60
C LEU A 19 8.78 3.57 5.10
N THR A 20 8.92 2.27 5.38
CA THR A 20 9.96 1.40 4.82
C THR A 20 9.36 0.10 4.28
N CYS A 21 10.11 -0.66 3.49
CA CYS A 21 9.64 -1.96 2.99
C CYS A 21 9.42 -2.98 4.14
N GLU A 22 10.15 -2.88 5.24
CA GLU A 22 9.98 -3.74 6.43
C GLU A 22 8.73 -3.39 7.25
N THR A 23 8.26 -2.15 7.12
CA THR A 23 7.10 -1.60 7.83
C THR A 23 5.95 -1.26 6.88
N GLY A 24 5.99 -1.82 5.66
CA GLY A 24 5.04 -1.58 4.60
C GLY A 24 3.62 -1.96 5.00
N PHE A 25 2.62 -1.30 4.44
CA PHE A 25 1.24 -1.71 4.62
C PHE A 25 1.02 -3.08 3.98
N HIS A 26 0.61 -4.08 4.77
CA HIS A 26 0.32 -5.41 4.26
C HIS A 26 -0.97 -5.38 3.46
N ILE A 27 -0.89 -5.77 2.20
CA ILE A 27 -2.04 -5.89 1.32
C ILE A 27 -2.19 -7.33 0.82
N ILE A 28 -3.41 -7.70 0.49
CA ILE A 28 -3.74 -9.01 -0.09
C ILE A 28 -4.03 -8.90 -1.59
N SER A 29 -4.35 -7.70 -2.07
CA SER A 29 -4.49 -7.38 -3.49
C SER A 29 -3.92 -6.00 -3.86
N VAL A 30 -3.36 -5.86 -5.07
CA VAL A 30 -2.93 -4.55 -5.62
C VAL A 30 -4.09 -3.55 -5.67
N THR A 31 -5.32 -4.02 -5.84
CA THR A 31 -6.53 -3.19 -5.75
C THR A 31 -6.64 -2.48 -4.40
N ASP A 32 -6.18 -3.10 -3.31
CA ASP A 32 -6.20 -2.51 -1.96
C ASP A 32 -5.25 -1.30 -1.84
N GLU A 33 -4.15 -1.25 -2.62
CA GLU A 33 -3.26 -0.07 -2.69
C GLU A 33 -4.01 1.14 -3.23
N TYR A 34 -4.66 0.97 -4.38
CA TYR A 34 -5.41 2.05 -5.04
C TYR A 34 -6.60 2.50 -4.20
N VAL A 35 -7.23 1.59 -3.44
CA VAL A 35 -8.27 1.94 -2.47
C VAL A 35 -7.73 2.86 -1.37
N LEU A 36 -6.55 2.56 -0.81
CA LEU A 36 -5.91 3.40 0.20
C LEU A 36 -5.50 4.76 -0.36
N LEU A 37 -4.84 4.78 -1.51
CA LEU A 37 -4.43 6.01 -2.18
C LEU A 37 -5.64 6.90 -2.51
N ASN A 38 -6.71 6.32 -3.06
CA ASN A 38 -7.95 7.04 -3.35
C ASN A 38 -8.63 7.55 -2.08
N ARG A 39 -8.62 6.76 -1.00
CA ARG A 39 -9.21 7.17 0.30
C ARG A 39 -8.48 8.37 0.90
N PHE A 40 -7.16 8.44 0.73
CA PHE A 40 -6.35 9.57 1.17
C PHE A 40 -6.21 10.68 0.11
N GLN A 41 -6.85 10.50 -1.05
CA GLN A 41 -6.74 11.40 -2.20
C GLN A 41 -5.28 11.70 -2.57
N MET A 42 -4.43 10.68 -2.46
CA MET A 42 -3.01 10.78 -2.72
C MET A 42 -2.70 10.40 -4.16
N GLU A 43 -2.23 11.38 -4.92
CA GLU A 43 -1.69 11.14 -6.25
C GLU A 43 -0.25 10.63 -6.20
N THR A 44 0.00 9.51 -6.89
CA THR A 44 1.31 8.93 -7.07
C THR A 44 1.94 9.40 -8.38
N LYS A 45 3.25 9.58 -8.37
CA LYS A 45 4.06 9.95 -9.52
C LYS A 45 4.51 8.72 -10.29
N SER A 46 5.01 7.73 -9.56
CA SER A 46 5.60 6.53 -10.12
C SER A 46 5.42 5.36 -9.16
N GLN A 47 5.56 4.15 -9.69
CA GLN A 47 5.47 2.90 -8.95
C GLN A 47 6.74 2.09 -9.21
N SER A 48 7.28 1.43 -8.19
CA SER A 48 8.43 0.54 -8.33
C SER A 48 8.29 -0.70 -7.46
N HIS A 49 8.57 -1.86 -8.03
CA HIS A 49 8.45 -3.15 -7.35
C HIS A 49 9.83 -3.80 -7.18
N ASN A 50 10.13 -4.28 -5.98
CA ASN A 50 11.42 -4.92 -5.67
C ASN A 50 11.31 -6.40 -5.28
N GLY A 51 10.19 -7.07 -5.63
CA GLY A 51 9.94 -8.48 -5.33
C GLY A 51 9.21 -8.71 -4.00
N LYS A 52 9.53 -7.93 -2.95
CA LYS A 52 8.89 -8.03 -1.63
C LYS A 52 7.84 -6.94 -1.42
N CYS A 53 8.15 -5.73 -1.85
CA CYS A 53 7.30 -4.56 -1.66
C CYS A 53 6.99 -3.89 -3.00
N ASP A 54 5.86 -3.20 -3.01
CA ASP A 54 5.57 -2.15 -3.97
C ASP A 54 5.82 -0.80 -3.33
N TYR A 55 6.38 0.15 -4.08
CA TYR A 55 6.64 1.50 -3.61
C TYR A 55 5.95 2.49 -4.53
N GLN A 56 5.01 3.23 -3.95
CA GLN A 56 4.24 4.28 -4.59
C GLN A 56 4.93 5.62 -4.28
N GLU A 57 5.68 6.14 -5.26
CA GLU A 57 6.40 7.40 -5.13
C GLU A 57 5.45 8.58 -5.30
N PHE A 58 5.63 9.62 -4.49
CA PHE A 58 4.90 10.88 -4.61
C PHE A 58 5.72 11.97 -5.30
N GLU A 59 5.02 12.99 -5.81
CA GLU A 59 5.70 14.18 -6.30
C GLU A 59 6.48 14.87 -5.18
N LYS A 60 7.73 15.23 -5.46
CA LYS A 60 8.64 15.81 -4.47
C LYS A 60 8.07 17.11 -3.92
N GLY A 61 7.95 17.19 -2.59
CA GLY A 61 7.43 18.37 -1.89
C GLY A 61 5.90 18.48 -1.88
N LYS A 62 5.17 17.56 -2.52
CA LYS A 62 3.70 17.52 -2.46
C LYS A 62 3.19 17.03 -1.10
N TYR A 63 3.88 16.06 -0.51
CA TYR A 63 3.57 15.54 0.83
C TYR A 63 4.82 15.51 1.71
N LYS A 64 4.62 15.27 3.02
CA LYS A 64 5.70 15.23 4.02
C LYS A 64 6.63 14.02 3.89
N ILE A 65 6.21 13.01 3.14
CA ILE A 65 6.94 11.77 2.90
C ILE A 65 7.11 11.57 1.40
N PRO A 66 8.14 10.84 0.96
CA PRO A 66 8.44 10.66 -0.46
C PRO A 66 7.53 9.63 -1.16
N GLY A 67 6.83 8.79 -0.40
CA GLY A 67 6.00 7.71 -0.93
C GLY A 67 5.56 6.75 0.17
N PHE A 68 4.83 5.70 -0.22
CA PHE A 68 4.46 4.60 0.66
C PHE A 68 4.96 3.26 0.13
N TYR A 69 5.36 2.40 1.06
CA TYR A 69 5.66 0.99 0.81
C TYR A 69 4.44 0.12 1.16
N PHE A 70 4.14 -0.81 0.28
CA PHE A 70 3.13 -1.85 0.46
C PHE A 70 3.82 -3.22 0.43
N ASP A 71 3.62 -4.03 1.46
CA ASP A 71 4.10 -5.42 1.48
C ASP A 71 3.13 -6.30 0.70
N ILE A 72 3.63 -6.90 -0.38
CA ILE A 72 2.85 -7.75 -1.28
C ILE A 72 3.26 -9.23 -1.20
N SER A 73 4.04 -9.62 -0.20
CA SER A 73 4.53 -11.00 -0.02
C SER A 73 3.43 -12.04 0.16
N ARG A 74 2.23 -11.60 0.60
CA ARG A 74 1.04 -12.44 0.81
C ARG A 74 0.04 -12.35 -0.35
N PHE A 75 0.40 -11.70 -1.46
CA PHE A 75 -0.50 -11.46 -2.58
C PHE A 75 -0.98 -12.78 -3.23
N TYR A 76 -2.30 -13.01 -3.19
CA TYR A 76 -2.92 -14.28 -3.62
C TYR A 76 -2.79 -14.57 -5.13
N GLY A 77 -2.42 -13.57 -5.94
CA GLY A 77 -2.20 -13.71 -7.39
C GLY A 77 -0.76 -14.07 -7.80
N ARG A 78 0.17 -14.16 -6.84
CA ARG A 78 1.49 -14.77 -7.03
C ARG A 78 1.64 -15.79 -5.91
N ILE A 79 1.13 -17.01 -6.14
CA ILE A 79 1.79 -18.18 -5.55
C ILE A 79 3.21 -18.11 -6.10
N LEU A 80 4.15 -17.70 -5.25
CA LEU A 80 5.56 -17.72 -5.56
C LEU A 80 5.97 -19.19 -5.65
N ASP A 81 5.95 -19.73 -6.86
CA ASP A 81 6.91 -20.74 -7.29
C ASP A 81 8.13 -20.03 -7.90
#